data_AF-A0A9W9HND9-F1
#
_entry.id   AF-A0A9W9HND9-F1
#
_cell.length_a   1.000
_cell.length_b   1.000
_cell.length_c   1.000
_cell.angle_alpha   90.00
_cell.angle_beta   90.00
_cell.angle_gamma   90.00
#
_symmetry.space_group_name_H-M   'P 1'
#
loop_
_entity.id
_entity.type
_entity.pdbx_description
1 polymer ?
#
loop_
_entity_poly.entity_id
_entity_poly.type
_entity_poly.pdbx_seq_one_letter_code
_entity_poly.pdbx_strand_id
1 'polypeptide(L)'
;MAVRRPQINEANQAQPLAWAPRPQGPSDESFAAGVQRFAWHHWRAIDYHLYLIAVEKNRDHPSRTRKNHLLTPRGFEQIYLEDFLCPSSAFNQVPVWTKPILTFVSLPVLHAQCKPSQRKLVLGFDFKKRHLIGSFFEAAPDDLAEMGEMWEDGETVIDIRVERFLEILGYSMENEMEVFGRGLFHHFHETKRQFSVGLDLVVVIEFLQFLDDFANFLWDDGADFRNSYKQYEDSLRDALCQASLGAWFALRDGRTIQQFCHRQMQDAIRSGVFLDQIEAPSSLSHPSPRPDARLAMALHHLAGPRDYMISVGQIRERLDLLMLMGTVHLFAMFGRLIQCRD
;
A
#
# COMPACT_ATOMS: atom_id res chain seq x y z
N MET A 1 -50.83 -54.93 10.48
CA MET A 1 -50.00 -54.47 9.35
C MET A 1 -48.97 -53.49 9.89
N ALA A 2 -47.74 -53.95 10.11
CA ALA A 2 -46.66 -53.14 10.67
C ALA A 2 -45.79 -52.59 9.53
N VAL A 3 -45.81 -51.27 9.34
CA VAL A 3 -44.99 -50.57 8.34
C VAL A 3 -43.56 -50.45 8.88
N ARG A 4 -42.65 -51.24 8.33
CA ARG A 4 -41.20 -51.16 8.59
C ARG A 4 -40.65 -49.86 8.00
N ARG A 5 -40.11 -48.99 8.84
CA ARG A 5 -39.26 -47.86 8.40
C ARG A 5 -37.91 -48.42 7.91
N PRO A 6 -37.35 -47.94 6.78
CA PRO A 6 -36.04 -48.39 6.32
C PRO A 6 -34.94 -47.88 7.26
N GLN A 7 -34.05 -48.80 7.66
CA GLN A 7 -32.77 -48.45 8.29
C GLN A 7 -31.90 -47.74 7.25
N ILE A 8 -31.54 -46.49 7.52
CA ILE A 8 -30.50 -45.78 6.79
C ILE A 8 -29.17 -46.30 7.34
N ASN A 9 -28.42 -46.99 6.49
CA ASN A 9 -27.05 -47.41 6.77
C ASN A 9 -26.16 -46.17 6.96
N GLU A 10 -25.65 -45.96 8.16
CA GLU A 10 -24.58 -45.02 8.50
C GLU A 10 -23.23 -45.48 7.94
N ALA A 11 -23.14 -45.69 6.63
CA ALA A 11 -21.92 -46.08 5.94
C ALA A 11 -21.72 -45.18 4.71
N ASN A 12 -21.59 -43.88 4.97
CA ASN A 12 -20.97 -42.90 4.06
C ASN A 12 -20.71 -41.59 4.85
N GLN A 13 -19.96 -41.70 5.94
CA GLN A 13 -19.20 -40.53 6.40
C GLN A 13 -18.05 -40.36 5.42
N ALA A 14 -18.18 -39.36 4.55
CA ALA A 14 -17.05 -38.86 3.77
C ALA A 14 -15.93 -38.54 4.75
N GLN A 15 -14.82 -39.28 4.66
CA GLN A 15 -13.59 -38.95 5.37
C GLN A 15 -13.25 -37.50 5.01
N PRO A 16 -13.09 -36.58 5.99
CA PRO A 16 -12.50 -35.30 5.69
C PRO A 16 -11.12 -35.60 5.11
N LEU A 17 -10.85 -35.09 3.89
CA LEU A 17 -9.53 -35.08 3.30
C LEU A 17 -8.56 -34.64 4.39
N ALA A 18 -7.74 -35.56 4.87
CA ALA A 18 -6.76 -35.31 5.89
C ALA A 18 -5.92 -34.14 5.40
N TRP A 19 -6.12 -32.99 6.01
CA TRP A 19 -5.30 -31.81 5.82
C TRP A 19 -3.86 -32.29 6.01
N ALA A 20 -3.07 -32.29 4.94
CA ALA A 20 -1.66 -32.54 5.08
C ALA A 20 -1.12 -31.49 6.07
N PRO A 21 -0.35 -31.89 7.10
CA PRO A 21 0.30 -30.91 7.96
C PRO A 21 1.10 -29.96 7.05
N ARG A 22 0.82 -28.65 7.16
CA ARG A 22 1.63 -27.63 6.48
C ARG A 22 3.10 -27.97 6.72
N PRO A 23 3.95 -27.96 5.69
CA PRO A 23 5.38 -27.95 5.95
C PRO A 23 5.66 -26.71 6.80
N GLN A 24 5.98 -26.92 8.09
CA GLN A 24 6.60 -25.91 8.91
C GLN A 24 8.03 -25.76 8.41
N GLY A 25 8.18 -25.02 7.31
CA GLY A 25 9.45 -24.41 6.92
C GLY A 25 9.66 -23.13 7.72
N PRO A 26 10.91 -22.69 7.91
CA PRO A 26 11.20 -21.53 8.74
C PRO A 26 10.64 -20.29 8.04
N SER A 27 9.80 -19.51 8.71
CA SER A 27 9.43 -18.19 8.17
C SER A 27 9.77 -17.10 9.16
N ASP A 28 11.06 -17.00 9.50
CA ASP A 28 11.70 -15.74 9.95
C ASP A 28 11.85 -14.77 8.76
N GLU A 29 10.86 -14.74 7.86
CA GLU A 29 10.85 -13.81 6.74
C GLU A 29 10.07 -12.57 7.19
N SER A 30 10.76 -11.43 7.30
CA SER A 30 10.15 -10.17 7.74
C SER A 30 8.97 -9.79 6.85
N PHE A 31 8.01 -9.05 7.43
CA PHE A 31 6.85 -8.56 6.69
C PHE A 31 7.27 -7.80 5.42
N ALA A 32 8.29 -6.94 5.53
CA ALA A 32 8.87 -6.22 4.41
C ALA A 32 9.39 -7.15 3.29
N ALA A 33 10.06 -8.26 3.63
CA ALA A 33 10.52 -9.25 2.65
C ALA A 33 9.35 -9.96 1.96
N GLY A 34 8.30 -10.30 2.71
CA GLY A 34 7.06 -10.86 2.18
C GLY A 34 6.37 -9.92 1.19
N VAL A 35 6.20 -8.63 1.56
CA VAL A 35 5.63 -7.60 0.69
C VAL A 35 6.49 -7.41 -0.56
N GLN A 36 7.81 -7.26 -0.41
CA GLN A 36 8.71 -7.09 -1.55
C GLN A 36 8.62 -8.25 -2.53
N ARG A 37 8.70 -9.50 -2.06
CA ARG A 37 8.58 -10.68 -2.93
C ARG A 37 7.24 -10.71 -3.66
N PHE A 38 6.16 -10.29 -3.01
CA PHE A 38 4.85 -10.26 -3.63
C PHE A 38 4.72 -9.17 -4.69
N ALA A 39 5.24 -7.98 -4.42
CA ALA A 39 5.11 -6.79 -5.26
C ALA A 39 6.22 -6.63 -6.32
N TRP A 40 7.25 -7.49 -6.32
CA TRP A 40 8.37 -7.32 -7.24
C TRP A 40 8.00 -7.65 -8.68
N HIS A 41 8.12 -6.65 -9.56
CA HIS A 41 7.95 -6.80 -11.00
C HIS A 41 9.26 -7.25 -11.66
N HIS A 42 9.14 -7.98 -12.77
CA HIS A 42 10.29 -8.53 -13.53
C HIS A 42 11.26 -7.47 -14.04
N TRP A 43 10.74 -6.27 -14.28
CA TRP A 43 11.54 -5.12 -14.70
C TRP A 43 12.35 -4.50 -13.56
N ARG A 44 12.45 -5.17 -12.40
CA ARG A 44 13.10 -4.65 -11.19
C ARG A 44 12.47 -3.33 -10.74
N ALA A 45 11.15 -3.31 -10.71
CA ALA A 45 10.32 -2.25 -10.18
C ALA A 45 9.34 -2.83 -9.15
N ILE A 46 8.81 -1.99 -8.27
CA ILE A 46 7.75 -2.34 -7.33
C ILE A 46 6.41 -2.08 -8.02
N ASP A 47 5.59 -3.13 -8.11
CA ASP A 47 4.19 -3.02 -8.49
C ASP A 47 3.39 -2.54 -7.27
N TYR A 48 3.03 -1.25 -7.27
CA TYR A 48 2.37 -0.63 -6.12
C TYR A 48 0.91 -1.07 -5.92
N HIS A 49 0.27 -1.66 -6.93
CA HIS A 49 -1.05 -2.29 -6.74
C HIS A 49 -0.91 -3.58 -5.94
N LEU A 50 0.04 -4.45 -6.33
CA LEU A 50 0.33 -5.68 -5.59
C LEU A 50 0.91 -5.37 -4.20
N TYR A 51 1.72 -4.32 -4.07
CA TYR A 51 2.18 -3.80 -2.78
C TYR A 51 1.02 -3.46 -1.87
N LEU A 52 0.07 -2.66 -2.36
CA LEU A 52 -1.11 -2.24 -1.60
C LEU A 52 -1.93 -3.45 -1.15
N ILE A 53 -2.19 -4.42 -2.05
CA ILE A 53 -2.86 -5.68 -1.70
C ILE A 53 -2.13 -6.44 -0.59
N ALA A 54 -0.79 -6.48 -0.61
CA ALA A 54 0.00 -7.14 0.41
C ALA A 54 -0.05 -6.41 1.76
N VAL A 55 -0.03 -5.07 1.74
CA VAL A 55 -0.16 -4.23 2.95
C VAL A 55 -1.55 -4.34 3.58
N GLU A 56 -2.59 -4.35 2.76
CA GLU A 56 -3.99 -4.43 3.23
C GLU A 56 -4.41 -5.87 3.57
N LYS A 57 -3.55 -6.86 3.34
CA LYS A 57 -3.85 -8.26 3.63
C LYS A 57 -4.17 -8.43 5.12
N ASN A 58 -5.40 -8.88 5.41
CA ASN A 58 -5.95 -9.01 6.77
C ASN A 58 -6.14 -7.67 7.51
N ARG A 59 -6.29 -6.55 6.77
CA ARG A 59 -6.64 -5.22 7.28
C ARG A 59 -8.03 -4.79 6.78
N ASP A 60 -9.06 -5.56 7.14
CA ASP A 60 -10.46 -5.17 6.96
C ASP A 60 -10.87 -4.03 7.92
N HIS A 61 -12.03 -3.40 7.68
CA HIS A 61 -12.51 -2.29 8.50
C HIS A 61 -12.51 -2.61 10.02
N PRO A 62 -13.02 -3.77 10.49
CA PRO A 62 -12.92 -4.13 11.90
C PRO A 62 -11.49 -4.21 12.43
N SER A 63 -10.54 -4.75 11.67
CA SER A 63 -9.15 -4.83 12.15
C SER A 63 -8.44 -3.48 12.10
N ARG A 64 -8.70 -2.62 11.10
CA ARG A 64 -8.13 -1.27 11.02
C ARG A 64 -8.58 -0.38 12.16
N THR A 65 -9.86 -0.43 12.53
CA THR A 65 -10.39 0.34 13.67
C THR A 65 -9.92 -0.17 15.04
N ARG A 66 -9.31 -1.37 15.10
CA ARG A 66 -8.85 -2.02 16.34
C ARG A 66 -7.34 -2.16 16.50
N LYS A 67 -6.56 -1.94 15.45
CA LYS A 67 -5.09 -2.10 15.46
C LYS A 67 -4.38 -0.75 15.38
N ASN A 68 -4.95 0.28 16.02
CA ASN A 68 -4.35 1.59 16.11
C ASN A 68 -3.55 1.71 17.40
N HIS A 69 -2.47 2.48 17.37
CA HIS A 69 -1.65 2.72 18.55
C HIS A 69 -1.49 4.21 18.78
N LEU A 70 -1.80 4.64 19.99
CA LEU A 70 -1.63 6.01 20.44
C LEU A 70 -0.26 6.18 21.07
N LEU A 71 0.50 7.15 20.55
CA LEU A 71 1.68 7.64 21.24
C LEU A 71 1.27 8.50 22.44
N THR A 72 1.64 8.06 23.64
CA THR A 72 1.41 8.77 24.90
C THR A 72 2.75 9.04 25.60
N PRO A 73 2.79 9.93 26.61
CA PRO A 73 3.99 10.09 27.45
C PRO A 73 4.42 8.83 28.20
N ARG A 74 3.53 7.84 28.34
CA ARG A 74 3.79 6.57 29.04
C ARG A 74 4.24 5.46 28.08
N GLY A 75 4.20 5.71 26.77
CA GLY A 75 4.59 4.76 25.74
C GLY A 75 3.54 4.66 24.63
N PHE A 76 3.66 3.57 23.86
CA PHE A 76 2.78 3.23 22.74
C PHE A 76 1.66 2.33 23.25
N GLU A 77 0.43 2.82 23.28
CA GLU A 77 -0.72 2.08 23.79
C GLU A 77 -1.68 1.74 22.65
N GLN A 78 -2.10 0.48 22.56
CA GLN A 78 -3.13 0.09 21.59
C GLN A 78 -4.48 0.69 22.00
N ILE A 79 -5.16 1.32 21.04
CA ILE A 79 -6.47 1.96 21.25
C ILE A 79 -7.47 1.49 20.19
N TYR A 80 -8.71 1.26 20.62
CA TYR A 80 -9.84 0.94 19.75
C TYR A 80 -10.61 2.21 19.39
N LEU A 81 -11.22 2.26 18.20
CA LEU A 81 -12.11 3.37 17.82
C LEU A 81 -13.19 3.64 18.88
N GLU A 82 -13.74 2.58 19.49
CA GLU A 82 -14.76 2.65 20.54
C GLU A 82 -14.27 3.41 21.79
N ASP A 83 -12.96 3.36 22.09
CA ASP A 83 -12.38 4.07 23.23
C ASP A 83 -12.40 5.59 23.03
N PHE A 84 -12.43 6.09 21.78
CA PHE A 84 -12.56 7.53 21.53
C PHE A 84 -13.89 8.10 22.04
N LEU A 85 -14.93 7.27 22.12
CA LEU A 85 -16.26 7.65 22.62
C LEU A 85 -16.35 7.59 24.15
N CYS A 86 -15.36 7.01 24.83
CA CYS A 86 -15.39 6.79 26.27
C CYS A 86 -14.66 7.94 27.01
N PRO A 87 -15.35 8.74 27.86
CA PRO A 87 -14.73 9.85 28.59
C PRO A 87 -13.55 9.45 29.49
N SER A 88 -13.49 8.18 29.89
CA SER A 88 -12.43 7.61 30.72
C SER A 88 -11.32 6.92 29.93
N SER A 89 -11.31 6.98 28.59
CA SER A 89 -10.28 6.31 27.80
C SER A 89 -8.89 6.91 27.95
N ALA A 90 -7.86 6.13 27.64
CA ALA A 90 -6.47 6.57 27.63
C ALA A 90 -6.29 7.86 26.82
N PHE A 91 -6.98 7.99 25.68
CA PHE A 91 -7.00 9.19 24.83
C PHE A 91 -7.45 10.44 25.59
N ASN A 92 -8.56 10.37 26.34
CA ASN A 92 -9.08 11.51 27.11
C ASN A 92 -8.27 11.82 28.37
N GLN A 93 -7.42 10.90 28.82
CA GLN A 93 -6.49 11.09 29.93
C GLN A 93 -5.13 11.66 29.47
N VAL A 94 -4.88 11.71 28.17
CA VAL A 94 -3.63 12.25 27.62
C VAL A 94 -3.57 13.77 27.86
N PRO A 95 -2.54 14.28 28.59
CA PRO A 95 -2.48 15.69 28.93
C PRO A 95 -2.44 16.61 27.69
N VAL A 96 -3.12 17.75 27.75
CA VAL A 96 -3.30 18.71 26.63
C VAL A 96 -1.98 19.20 25.99
N TRP A 97 -0.87 19.18 26.73
CA TRP A 97 0.46 19.57 26.22
C TRP A 97 1.15 18.48 25.40
N THR A 98 0.64 17.26 25.41
CA THR A 98 1.20 16.15 24.63
C THR A 98 0.62 16.19 23.22
N LYS A 99 1.35 15.65 22.25
CA LYS A 99 0.93 15.55 20.84
C LYS A 99 0.45 14.11 20.60
N PRO A 100 -0.82 13.77 20.94
CA PRO A 100 -1.32 12.42 20.73
C PRO A 100 -1.36 12.12 19.23
N ILE A 101 -0.44 11.27 18.77
CA ILE A 101 -0.42 10.77 17.40
C ILE A 101 -0.97 9.35 17.43
N LEU A 102 -2.10 9.14 16.76
CA LEU A 102 -2.65 7.81 16.55
C LEU A 102 -2.05 7.22 15.27
N THR A 103 -1.19 6.23 15.41
CA THR A 103 -0.65 5.48 14.27
C THR A 103 -1.62 4.41 13.79
N PHE A 104 -1.79 4.31 12.48
CA PHE A 104 -2.79 3.44 11.86
C PHE A 104 -2.20 2.50 10.79
N VAL A 105 -1.01 2.79 10.26
CA VAL A 105 -0.30 1.89 9.34
C VAL A 105 1.22 2.09 9.39
N SER A 106 1.95 0.98 9.18
CA SER A 106 3.40 0.97 8.99
C SER A 106 3.72 0.40 7.61
N LEU A 107 4.24 1.24 6.71
CA LEU A 107 4.48 0.92 5.31
C LEU A 107 5.97 0.61 5.09
N PRO A 108 6.34 -0.61 4.63
CA PRO A 108 7.71 -0.89 4.22
C PRO A 108 8.15 0.00 3.06
N VAL A 109 9.25 0.73 3.23
CA VAL A 109 9.83 1.54 2.14
C VAL A 109 10.77 0.66 1.34
N LEU A 110 10.26 0.14 0.22
CA LEU A 110 10.98 -0.80 -0.63
C LEU A 110 11.90 -0.07 -1.61
N HIS A 111 13.00 -0.73 -1.96
CA HIS A 111 13.87 -0.31 -3.05
C HIS A 111 14.04 -1.47 -4.02
N ALA A 112 13.66 -1.27 -5.28
CA ALA A 112 13.51 -2.35 -6.24
C ALA A 112 14.82 -3.08 -6.60
N GLN A 113 15.97 -2.47 -6.27
CA GLN A 113 17.31 -3.01 -6.55
C GLN A 113 18.05 -3.52 -5.29
N CYS A 114 17.48 -3.36 -4.09
CA CYS A 114 18.15 -3.73 -2.84
C CYS A 114 17.44 -4.89 -2.14
N LYS A 115 18.16 -5.54 -1.22
CA LYS A 115 17.57 -6.48 -0.26
C LYS A 115 16.44 -5.79 0.53
N PRO A 116 15.44 -6.56 0.99
CA PRO A 116 14.41 -6.04 1.89
C PRO A 116 15.04 -5.23 3.01
N SER A 117 14.66 -3.95 3.09
CA SER A 117 15.15 -3.04 4.10
C SER A 117 14.18 -3.01 5.27
N GLN A 118 14.70 -2.67 6.46
CA GLN A 118 13.87 -2.42 7.64
C GLN A 118 13.30 -0.99 7.65
N ARG A 119 13.44 -0.25 6.54
CA ARG A 119 12.95 1.12 6.43
C ARG A 119 11.43 1.15 6.40
N LYS A 120 10.85 2.06 7.15
CA LYS A 120 9.39 2.20 7.25
C LYS A 120 8.95 3.63 7.19
N LEU A 121 7.78 3.84 6.60
CA LEU A 121 7.00 5.05 6.71
C LEU A 121 5.79 4.71 7.59
N VAL A 122 5.79 5.20 8.82
CA VAL A 122 4.67 5.02 9.74
C VAL A 122 3.75 6.23 9.61
N LEU A 123 2.48 5.96 9.30
CA LEU A 123 1.46 6.98 9.20
C LEU A 123 0.66 7.06 10.50
N GLY A 124 0.43 8.29 10.94
CA GLY A 124 -0.41 8.58 12.07
C GLY A 124 -1.21 9.87 11.89
N PHE A 125 -2.13 10.07 12.82
CA PHE A 125 -3.03 11.21 12.83
C PHE A 125 -2.91 11.99 14.13
N ASP A 126 -2.60 13.27 14.03
CA ASP A 126 -2.66 14.21 15.16
C ASP A 126 -4.09 14.76 15.25
N PHE A 127 -4.89 14.21 16.17
CA PHE A 127 -6.29 14.61 16.37
C PHE A 127 -6.43 16.06 16.84
N LYS A 128 -5.43 16.61 17.53
CA LYS A 128 -5.50 17.98 18.05
C LYS A 128 -5.34 18.98 16.93
N LYS A 129 -4.42 18.73 16.01
CA LYS A 129 -4.18 19.60 14.87
C LYS A 129 -5.03 19.26 13.65
N ARG A 130 -5.56 18.04 13.59
CA ARG A 130 -6.17 17.41 12.40
C ARG A 130 -5.14 17.26 11.26
N HIS A 131 -3.99 16.67 11.57
CA HIS A 131 -2.91 16.49 10.59
C HIS A 131 -2.64 15.00 10.33
N LEU A 132 -2.36 14.67 9.06
CA LEU A 132 -1.62 13.47 8.71
C LEU A 132 -0.15 13.69 9.06
N ILE A 133 0.42 12.75 9.80
CA ILE A 133 1.83 12.67 10.14
C ILE A 133 2.41 11.43 9.47
N GLY A 134 3.47 11.60 8.69
CA GLY A 134 4.29 10.51 8.17
C GLY A 134 5.68 10.57 8.79
N SER A 135 6.04 9.56 9.57
CA SER A 135 7.36 9.43 10.19
C SER A 135 8.17 8.34 9.49
N PHE A 136 9.33 8.71 8.97
CA PHE A 136 10.25 7.81 8.28
C PHE A 136 11.31 7.28 9.25
N PHE A 137 11.53 5.96 9.22
CA PHE A 137 12.52 5.25 10.03
C PHE A 137 13.47 4.51 9.13
N GLU A 138 14.79 4.62 9.37
CA GLU A 138 15.80 3.83 8.64
C GLU A 138 15.73 2.34 9.03
N ALA A 139 15.31 2.03 10.25
CA ALA A 139 15.01 0.68 10.73
C ALA A 139 13.87 0.73 11.75
N ALA A 140 12.86 -0.13 11.58
CA ALA A 140 11.72 -0.24 12.50
C ALA A 140 11.18 -1.68 12.57
N PRO A 141 10.58 -2.10 13.71
CA PRO A 141 9.98 -3.41 13.90
C PRO A 141 8.78 -3.63 12.98
N ASP A 142 8.43 -4.91 12.77
CA ASP A 142 7.26 -5.34 12.00
C ASP A 142 5.93 -5.03 12.69
N ASP A 143 5.89 -5.11 14.01
CA ASP A 143 4.72 -4.74 14.79
C ASP A 143 4.75 -3.25 15.18
N LEU A 144 3.64 -2.55 14.95
CA LEU A 144 3.44 -1.19 15.44
C LEU A 144 3.49 -1.12 16.97
N ALA A 145 3.09 -2.18 17.67
CA ALA A 145 3.14 -2.24 19.12
C ALA A 145 4.56 -2.05 19.69
N GLU A 146 5.58 -2.40 18.92
CA GLU A 146 6.99 -2.32 19.31
C GLU A 146 7.63 -0.96 18.95
N MET A 147 6.90 -0.04 18.30
CA MET A 147 7.44 1.26 17.86
C MET A 147 7.72 2.24 19.01
N GLY A 148 7.17 2.01 20.20
CA GLY A 148 7.17 2.97 21.29
C GLY A 148 8.55 3.49 21.69
N GLU A 149 9.54 2.60 21.80
CA GLU A 149 10.89 2.96 22.26
C GLU A 149 11.70 3.74 21.22
N MET A 150 11.35 3.62 19.94
CA MET A 150 12.10 4.21 18.84
C MET A 150 11.36 5.32 18.11
N TRP A 151 10.15 5.69 18.55
CA TRP A 151 9.36 6.72 17.89
C TRP A 151 10.13 8.05 17.70
N GLU A 152 10.93 8.43 18.70
CA GLU A 152 11.76 9.64 18.69
C GLU A 152 12.91 9.58 17.67
N ASP A 153 13.30 8.39 17.20
CA ASP A 153 14.31 8.22 16.14
C ASP A 153 13.74 8.49 14.73
N GLY A 154 12.41 8.63 14.62
CA GLY A 154 11.71 8.85 13.36
C GLY A 154 11.85 10.28 12.84
N GLU A 155 12.14 10.42 11.55
CA GLU A 155 12.10 11.70 10.87
C GLU A 155 10.66 12.00 10.42
N THR A 156 10.02 13.05 10.95
CA THR A 156 8.73 13.51 10.40
C THR A 156 8.93 14.12 9.02
N VAL A 157 8.52 13.36 7.99
CA VAL A 157 8.66 13.69 6.57
C VAL A 157 7.38 14.24 5.96
N ILE A 158 6.20 13.87 6.48
CA ILE A 158 4.90 14.42 6.07
C ILE A 158 4.22 15.02 7.31
N ASP A 159 3.74 16.25 7.20
CA ASP A 159 2.97 16.95 8.23
C ASP A 159 1.98 17.90 7.55
N ILE A 160 0.79 17.40 7.24
CA ILE A 160 -0.21 18.10 6.41
C ILE A 160 -1.58 18.09 7.09
N ARG A 161 -2.26 19.24 7.08
CA ARG A 161 -3.66 19.38 7.55
C ARG A 161 -4.61 18.58 6.67
N VAL A 162 -5.63 17.97 7.28
CA VAL A 162 -6.71 17.27 6.53
C VAL A 162 -7.32 18.17 5.48
N GLU A 163 -7.65 19.41 5.82
CA GLU A 163 -8.32 20.34 4.90
C GLU A 163 -7.42 20.66 3.70
N ARG A 164 -6.10 20.83 3.95
CA ARG A 164 -5.12 21.07 2.90
C ARG A 164 -4.93 19.84 2.03
N PHE A 165 -4.86 18.65 2.64
CA PHE A 165 -4.78 17.37 1.92
C PHE A 165 -5.98 17.18 0.98
N LEU A 166 -7.20 17.41 1.47
CA LEU A 166 -8.41 17.26 0.67
C LEU A 166 -8.49 18.30 -0.46
N GLU A 167 -8.05 19.54 -0.20
CA GLU A 167 -7.96 20.59 -1.22
C GLU A 167 -7.02 20.19 -2.37
N ILE A 168 -5.78 19.79 -2.06
CA ILE A 168 -4.81 19.41 -3.10
C ILE A 168 -5.22 18.13 -3.83
N LEU A 169 -5.86 17.20 -3.13
CA LEU A 169 -6.38 15.98 -3.74
C LEU A 169 -7.50 16.31 -4.72
N GLY A 170 -8.50 17.08 -4.29
CA GLY A 170 -9.61 17.50 -5.15
C GLY A 170 -9.11 18.24 -6.39
N TYR A 171 -8.20 19.20 -6.21
CA TYR A 171 -7.58 19.91 -7.33
C TYR A 171 -6.89 18.97 -8.32
N SER A 172 -6.11 18.00 -7.81
CA SER A 172 -5.36 17.06 -8.66
C SER A 172 -6.27 16.10 -9.42
N MET A 173 -7.36 15.64 -8.79
CA MET A 173 -8.36 14.76 -9.41
C MET A 173 -9.15 15.47 -10.51
N GLU A 174 -9.42 16.78 -10.35
CA GLU A 174 -10.22 17.56 -11.29
C GLU A 174 -9.41 18.11 -12.47
N ASN A 175 -8.14 18.50 -12.25
CA ASN A 175 -7.46 19.40 -13.17
C ASN A 175 -6.10 18.90 -13.69
N GLU A 176 -5.38 18.04 -12.95
CA GLU A 176 -3.97 17.77 -13.27
C GLU A 176 -3.51 16.35 -12.92
N MET A 177 -3.81 15.39 -13.80
CA MET A 177 -3.28 14.01 -13.70
C MET A 177 -1.73 13.97 -13.68
N GLU A 178 -1.07 15.02 -14.19
CA GLU A 178 0.39 15.19 -14.13
C GLU A 178 0.92 15.35 -12.71
N VAL A 179 0.12 15.87 -11.77
CA VAL A 179 0.50 16.00 -10.35
C VAL A 179 0.88 14.64 -9.78
N PHE A 180 0.02 13.65 -9.99
CA PHE A 180 0.26 12.30 -9.54
C PHE A 180 1.47 11.67 -10.22
N GLY A 181 1.77 12.00 -11.48
CA GLY A 181 3.00 11.57 -12.16
C GLY A 181 4.30 12.08 -11.53
N ARG A 182 4.23 13.08 -10.65
CA ARG A 182 5.36 13.61 -9.87
C ARG A 182 5.30 13.27 -8.37
N GLY A 183 4.21 12.65 -7.92
CA GLY A 183 3.85 12.46 -6.50
C GLY A 183 3.13 13.68 -5.93
N LEU A 184 1.97 13.45 -5.31
CA LEU A 184 1.08 14.48 -4.78
C LEU A 184 1.78 15.31 -3.70
N PHE A 185 2.38 14.66 -2.70
CA PHE A 185 3.02 15.37 -1.60
C PHE A 185 4.27 16.11 -2.07
N HIS A 186 5.02 15.54 -3.01
CA HIS A 186 6.20 16.18 -3.57
C HIS A 186 5.84 17.42 -4.39
N HIS A 187 4.84 17.32 -5.26
CA HIS A 187 4.38 18.41 -6.12
C HIS A 187 3.98 19.65 -5.31
N PHE A 188 3.24 19.45 -4.22
CA PHE A 188 2.77 20.54 -3.36
C PHE A 188 3.74 20.92 -2.22
N HIS A 189 4.94 20.34 -2.20
CA HIS A 189 5.94 20.56 -1.15
C HIS A 189 5.47 20.20 0.27
N GLU A 190 4.59 19.21 0.37
CA GLU A 190 4.01 18.70 1.63
C GLU A 190 4.81 17.50 2.18
N THR A 191 5.96 17.18 1.58
CA THR A 191 6.92 16.19 2.08
C THR A 191 8.35 16.71 2.06
N LYS A 192 9.14 16.35 3.09
CA LYS A 192 10.59 16.64 3.17
C LYS A 192 11.44 15.60 2.43
N ARG A 193 10.88 14.43 2.16
CA ARG A 193 11.55 13.32 1.49
C ARG A 193 10.78 12.93 0.23
N GLN A 194 11.50 12.76 -0.87
CA GLN A 194 10.90 12.24 -2.09
C GLN A 194 10.77 10.72 -1.99
N PHE A 195 9.53 10.25 -2.06
CA PHE A 195 9.20 8.85 -2.23
C PHE A 195 8.90 8.56 -3.70
N SER A 196 8.82 7.29 -4.07
CA SER A 196 8.29 6.93 -5.38
C SER A 196 6.84 7.37 -5.51
N VAL A 197 6.45 7.71 -6.73
CA VAL A 197 5.09 8.09 -7.11
C VAL A 197 4.07 7.04 -6.67
N GLY A 198 4.41 5.75 -6.83
CA GLY A 198 3.51 4.68 -6.40
C GLY A 198 3.39 4.56 -4.87
N LEU A 199 4.45 4.84 -4.10
CA LEU A 199 4.34 4.87 -2.63
C LEU A 199 3.56 6.10 -2.16
N ASP A 200 3.76 7.25 -2.82
CA ASP A 200 3.00 8.48 -2.58
C ASP A 200 1.49 8.22 -2.75
N LEU A 201 1.07 7.57 -3.84
CA LEU A 201 -0.32 7.15 -4.07
C LEU A 201 -0.83 6.18 -2.99
N VAL A 202 -0.01 5.23 -2.53
CA VAL A 202 -0.40 4.32 -1.44
C VAL A 202 -0.65 5.10 -0.15
N VAL A 203 0.18 6.09 0.18
CA VAL A 203 -0.04 6.96 1.36
C VAL A 203 -1.36 7.71 1.24
N VAL A 204 -1.68 8.26 0.07
CA VAL A 204 -2.96 8.95 -0.19
C VAL A 204 -4.15 8.01 0.04
N ILE A 205 -4.08 6.79 -0.51
CA ILE A 205 -5.15 5.79 -0.39
C ILE A 205 -5.33 5.34 1.07
N GLU A 206 -4.25 5.01 1.77
CA GLU A 206 -4.30 4.61 3.18
C GLU A 206 -4.84 5.73 4.07
N PHE A 207 -4.52 7.00 3.76
CA PHE A 207 -5.06 8.12 4.51
C PHE A 207 -6.54 8.36 4.24
N LEU A 208 -7.01 8.26 2.99
CA LEU A 208 -8.43 8.32 2.67
C LEU A 208 -9.22 7.21 3.39
N GLN A 209 -8.67 5.99 3.41
CA GLN A 209 -9.27 4.87 4.13
C GLN A 209 -9.33 5.14 5.64
N PHE A 210 -8.29 5.72 6.23
CA PHE A 210 -8.32 6.16 7.63
C PHE A 210 -9.41 7.21 7.86
N LEU A 211 -9.52 8.22 6.99
CA LEU A 211 -10.56 9.24 7.12
C LEU A 211 -11.98 8.65 6.98
N ASP A 212 -12.18 7.64 6.12
CA ASP A 212 -13.44 6.89 5.98
C ASP A 212 -13.81 6.15 7.27
N ASP A 213 -12.85 5.39 7.82
CA ASP A 213 -13.00 4.61 9.06
C ASP A 213 -13.34 5.53 10.27
N PHE A 214 -12.80 6.75 10.29
CA PHE A 214 -12.99 7.73 11.38
C PHE A 214 -13.96 8.87 11.03
N ALA A 215 -14.68 8.80 9.90
CA ALA A 215 -15.45 9.94 9.39
C ALA A 215 -16.51 10.45 10.38
N ASN A 216 -17.20 9.54 11.07
CA ASN A 216 -18.23 9.87 12.06
C ASN A 216 -17.66 10.54 13.32
N PHE A 217 -16.34 10.46 13.54
CA PHE A 217 -15.65 11.09 14.66
C PHE A 217 -15.05 12.44 14.26
N LEU A 218 -14.58 12.55 13.02
CA LEU A 218 -13.88 13.75 12.54
C LEU A 218 -14.83 14.84 12.00
N TRP A 219 -16.05 14.46 11.63
CA TRP A 219 -17.08 15.35 11.08
C TRP A 219 -18.47 15.05 11.64
N ASP A 220 -19.27 16.11 11.79
CA ASP A 220 -20.67 16.02 12.24
C ASP A 220 -21.53 15.22 11.24
N ASP A 221 -21.26 15.37 9.94
CA ASP A 221 -21.85 14.57 8.87
C ASP A 221 -20.79 13.70 8.18
N GLY A 222 -20.45 12.60 8.85
CA GLY A 222 -19.51 11.62 8.29
C GLY A 222 -20.02 10.95 7.01
N ALA A 223 -21.34 10.92 6.76
CA ALA A 223 -21.89 10.33 5.54
C ALA A 223 -21.61 11.22 4.31
N ASP A 224 -21.81 12.53 4.45
CA ASP A 224 -21.51 13.50 3.40
C ASP A 224 -20.01 13.55 3.06
N PHE A 225 -19.14 13.48 4.07
CA PHE A 225 -17.70 13.35 3.85
C PHE A 225 -17.38 12.11 2.98
N ARG A 226 -17.93 10.94 3.35
CA ARG A 226 -17.72 9.70 2.59
C ARG A 226 -18.20 9.81 1.16
N ASN A 227 -19.38 10.39 0.94
CA ASN A 227 -19.94 10.58 -0.39
C ASN A 227 -19.06 11.48 -1.27
N SER A 228 -18.38 12.46 -0.68
CA SER A 228 -17.55 13.43 -1.41
C SER A 228 -16.23 12.85 -1.90
N TYR A 229 -15.58 11.99 -1.11
CA TYR A 229 -14.19 11.57 -1.36
C TYR A 229 -14.01 10.09 -1.71
N LYS A 230 -15.04 9.24 -1.52
CA LYS A 230 -14.96 7.81 -1.86
C LYS A 230 -14.66 7.54 -3.33
N GLN A 231 -15.22 8.38 -4.21
CA GLN A 231 -14.93 8.32 -5.65
C GLN A 231 -13.44 8.54 -5.96
N TYR A 232 -12.73 9.33 -5.14
CA TYR A 232 -11.30 9.55 -5.33
C TYR A 232 -10.50 8.34 -4.91
N GLU A 233 -10.83 7.73 -3.76
CA GLU A 233 -10.18 6.48 -3.33
C GLU A 233 -10.34 5.38 -4.40
N ASP A 234 -11.55 5.16 -4.89
CA ASP A 234 -11.84 4.16 -5.93
C ASP A 234 -11.04 4.46 -7.22
N SER A 235 -11.00 5.73 -7.65
CA SER A 235 -10.25 6.14 -8.85
C SER A 235 -8.75 5.93 -8.73
N LEU A 236 -8.16 6.22 -7.56
CA LEU A 236 -6.72 6.04 -7.32
C LEU A 236 -6.35 4.55 -7.28
N ARG A 237 -7.21 3.71 -6.67
CA ARG A 237 -7.05 2.25 -6.66
C ARG A 237 -7.13 1.68 -8.07
N ASP A 238 -8.09 2.15 -8.87
CA ASP A 238 -8.23 1.76 -10.27
C ASP A 238 -7.02 2.17 -11.10
N ALA A 239 -6.47 3.37 -10.86
CA ALA A 239 -5.25 3.82 -11.54
C ALA A 239 -4.05 2.90 -11.26
N LEU A 240 -3.83 2.52 -9.99
CA LEU A 240 -2.79 1.54 -9.62
C LEU A 240 -3.04 0.17 -10.27
N CYS A 241 -4.28 -0.31 -10.23
CA CYS A 241 -4.67 -1.59 -10.83
C CYS A 241 -4.39 -1.61 -12.34
N GLN A 242 -4.80 -0.55 -13.05
CA GLN A 242 -4.60 -0.43 -14.50
C GLN A 242 -3.12 -0.26 -14.87
N ALA A 243 -2.33 0.45 -14.06
CA ALA A 243 -0.89 0.54 -14.25
C ALA A 243 -0.22 -0.83 -14.10
N SER A 244 -0.57 -1.59 -13.06
CA SER A 244 -0.10 -2.96 -12.83
C SER A 244 -0.48 -3.88 -13.98
N LEU A 245 -1.76 -3.96 -14.32
CA LEU A 245 -2.28 -4.80 -15.39
C LEU A 245 -1.61 -4.48 -16.74
N GLY A 246 -1.44 -3.18 -17.04
CA GLY A 246 -0.72 -2.72 -18.22
C GLY A 246 0.73 -3.19 -18.27
N ALA A 247 1.45 -3.11 -17.14
CA ALA A 247 2.85 -3.53 -17.04
C ALA A 247 2.99 -5.05 -17.25
N TRP A 248 2.15 -5.86 -16.59
CA TRP A 248 2.19 -7.32 -16.71
C TRP A 248 1.81 -7.80 -18.12
N PHE A 249 0.82 -7.17 -18.78
CA PHE A 249 0.51 -7.48 -20.17
C PHE A 249 1.61 -7.05 -21.13
N ALA A 250 2.22 -5.89 -20.92
CA ALA A 250 3.36 -5.46 -21.73
C ALA A 250 4.56 -6.42 -21.60
N LEU A 251 4.83 -6.92 -20.39
CA LEU A 251 5.84 -7.96 -20.16
C LEU A 251 5.49 -9.26 -20.91
N ARG A 252 4.24 -9.73 -20.80
CA ARG A 252 3.75 -10.92 -21.52
C ARG A 252 3.93 -10.77 -23.03
N ASP A 253 3.65 -9.58 -23.56
CA ASP A 253 3.79 -9.26 -24.97
C ASP A 253 5.26 -9.01 -25.40
N GLY A 254 6.23 -9.25 -24.50
CA GLY A 254 7.66 -9.16 -24.78
C GLY A 254 8.21 -7.74 -24.84
N ARG A 255 7.48 -6.74 -24.31
CA ARG A 255 7.95 -5.34 -24.31
C ARG A 255 8.95 -5.10 -23.20
N THR A 256 9.92 -4.23 -23.49
CA THR A 256 10.80 -3.69 -22.46
C THR A 256 10.07 -2.61 -21.65
N ILE A 257 10.57 -2.33 -20.44
CA ILE A 257 10.02 -1.26 -19.63
C ILE A 257 10.12 0.11 -20.31
N GLN A 258 11.18 0.39 -21.08
CA GLN A 258 11.32 1.64 -21.81
C GLN A 258 10.23 1.79 -22.89
N GLN A 259 9.92 0.70 -23.62
CA GLN A 259 8.85 0.70 -24.63
C GLN A 259 7.46 0.86 -23.99
N PHE A 260 7.27 0.28 -22.81
CA PHE A 260 6.04 0.44 -22.03
C PHE A 260 5.89 1.88 -21.54
N CYS A 261 6.90 2.43 -20.86
CA CYS A 261 6.90 3.80 -20.34
C CYS A 261 6.72 4.81 -21.48
N HIS A 262 7.45 4.68 -22.59
CA HIS A 262 7.32 5.56 -23.75
C HIS A 262 5.89 5.59 -24.31
N ARG A 263 5.21 4.44 -24.37
CA ARG A 263 3.81 4.37 -24.79
C ARG A 263 2.86 4.99 -23.77
N GLN A 264 3.18 4.86 -22.48
CA GLN A 264 2.39 5.35 -21.36
C GLN A 264 2.61 6.85 -21.07
N MET A 265 3.54 7.56 -21.73
CA MET A 265 3.84 8.97 -21.44
C MET A 265 2.65 9.94 -21.62
N GLN A 266 1.55 9.48 -22.24
CA GLN A 266 0.30 10.24 -22.34
C GLN A 266 -0.60 10.09 -21.10
N ASP A 267 -0.29 9.16 -20.21
CA ASP A 267 -0.98 8.89 -18.94
C ASP A 267 0.03 9.03 -17.80
N ALA A 268 0.05 10.22 -17.20
CA ALA A 268 1.08 10.60 -16.23
C ALA A 268 1.09 9.71 -14.97
N ILE A 269 -0.06 9.21 -14.52
CA ILE A 269 -0.14 8.33 -13.35
C ILE A 269 0.46 6.97 -13.68
N ARG A 270 -0.01 6.34 -14.77
CA ARG A 270 0.42 4.99 -15.11
C ARG A 270 1.90 4.92 -15.51
N SER A 271 2.40 5.93 -16.22
CA SER A 271 3.82 6.04 -16.51
C SER A 271 4.65 6.35 -15.27
N GLY A 272 4.16 7.27 -14.42
CA GLY A 272 4.83 7.71 -13.20
C GLY A 272 5.13 6.58 -12.22
N VAL A 273 4.19 5.63 -12.02
CA VAL A 273 4.36 4.51 -11.06
C VAL A 273 5.59 3.64 -11.30
N PHE A 274 6.02 3.49 -12.55
CA PHE A 274 7.16 2.63 -12.90
C PHE A 274 8.40 3.42 -13.32
N LEU A 275 8.23 4.58 -13.98
CA LEU A 275 9.34 5.33 -14.58
C LEU A 275 10.30 5.89 -13.53
N ASP A 276 9.75 6.43 -12.44
CA ASP A 276 10.50 7.03 -11.33
C ASP A 276 11.39 6.04 -10.56
N GLN A 277 11.11 4.73 -10.69
CA GLN A 277 11.88 3.66 -10.06
C GLN A 277 13.08 3.20 -10.90
N ILE A 278 13.09 3.51 -12.19
CA ILE A 278 14.11 3.07 -13.16
C ILE A 278 15.22 4.11 -13.27
N GLU A 279 14.85 5.39 -13.22
CA GLU A 279 15.78 6.49 -13.11
C GLU A 279 16.34 6.51 -11.68
N ALA A 280 17.45 5.81 -11.46
CA ALA A 280 18.16 5.86 -10.19
C ALA A 280 18.47 7.32 -9.80
N PRO A 281 18.48 7.66 -8.49
CA PRO A 281 18.71 9.02 -8.02
C PRO A 281 20.11 9.49 -8.41
N SER A 282 20.19 10.27 -9.48
CA SER A 282 21.39 10.98 -9.88
C SER A 282 21.50 12.27 -9.08
N SER A 283 21.72 12.16 -7.76
CA SER A 283 22.05 13.31 -6.92
C SER A 283 22.94 12.92 -5.73
N LEU A 284 24.11 12.36 -6.03
CA LEU A 284 25.30 12.60 -5.23
C LEU A 284 26.27 13.42 -6.09
N SER A 285 26.50 14.64 -5.64
CA SER A 285 27.43 15.64 -6.17
C SER A 285 28.85 15.11 -6.36
N HIS A 286 29.39 15.13 -7.59
CA HIS A 286 30.66 15.77 -8.00
C HIS A 286 31.10 15.41 -9.45
N PRO A 287 32.07 16.13 -10.06
CA PRO A 287 31.97 16.61 -11.44
C PRO A 287 32.35 15.57 -12.48
N SER A 288 31.78 15.77 -13.67
CA SER A 288 32.07 15.04 -14.91
C SER A 288 33.57 14.78 -15.14
N PRO A 289 33.87 13.60 -15.69
CA PRO A 289 34.74 13.56 -16.86
C PRO A 289 34.04 12.92 -18.06
N ARG A 290 34.50 13.34 -19.24
CA ARG A 290 33.99 13.09 -20.59
C ARG A 290 33.87 11.59 -20.95
N PRO A 291 33.06 11.26 -21.97
CA PRO A 291 32.71 9.87 -22.27
C PRO A 291 33.81 9.19 -23.10
N ASP A 292 34.47 8.18 -22.53
CA ASP A 292 35.18 7.17 -23.33
C ASP A 292 34.22 6.02 -23.63
N ALA A 293 33.72 6.01 -24.87
CA ALA A 293 32.74 5.06 -25.43
C ALA A 293 33.25 3.60 -25.55
N ARG A 294 34.27 3.21 -24.77
CA ARG A 294 34.86 1.86 -24.79
C ARG A 294 34.61 1.05 -23.52
N LEU A 295 34.13 1.66 -22.42
CA LEU A 295 33.79 0.90 -21.21
C LEU A 295 32.35 0.36 -21.19
N ALA A 296 31.43 0.97 -21.94
CA ALA A 296 30.02 0.53 -21.98
C ALA A 296 29.81 -0.83 -22.67
N MET A 297 30.73 -1.25 -23.54
CA MET A 297 30.67 -2.59 -24.16
C MET A 297 31.32 -3.69 -23.31
N ALA A 298 32.14 -3.35 -22.31
CA ALA A 298 32.82 -4.34 -21.47
C ALA A 298 31.94 -4.90 -20.34
N LEU A 299 30.90 -4.17 -19.92
CA LEU A 299 29.96 -4.62 -18.88
C LEU A 299 28.82 -5.50 -19.42
N HIS A 300 28.67 -5.64 -20.74
CA HIS A 300 27.67 -6.53 -21.34
C HIS A 300 28.10 -8.01 -21.38
N HIS A 301 29.33 -8.34 -20.99
CA HIS A 301 29.89 -9.70 -21.10
C HIS A 301 30.25 -10.38 -19.76
N LEU A 302 29.89 -9.80 -18.60
CA LEU A 302 30.19 -10.40 -17.29
C LEU A 302 28.98 -10.76 -16.40
N ALA A 303 27.76 -10.64 -16.92
CA ALA A 303 26.58 -11.26 -16.29
C ALA A 303 26.22 -12.54 -17.07
N GLY A 304 26.71 -13.68 -16.60
CA GLY A 304 26.39 -14.99 -17.17
C GLY A 304 24.87 -15.31 -17.11
N PRO A 305 24.34 -16.12 -18.03
CA PRO A 305 22.92 -16.43 -18.12
C PRO A 305 22.57 -17.58 -17.16
N ARG A 306 22.61 -17.33 -15.85
CA ARG A 306 22.06 -18.24 -14.84
C ARG A 306 21.63 -17.43 -13.62
N ASP A 307 20.39 -16.95 -13.66
CA ASP A 307 19.39 -17.12 -12.60
C ASP A 307 18.18 -16.23 -12.91
N TYR A 308 16.99 -16.84 -12.80
CA TYR A 308 15.65 -16.27 -12.99
C TYR A 308 15.15 -16.08 -14.44
N MET A 309 15.15 -17.16 -15.24
CA MET A 309 14.03 -17.36 -16.16
C MET A 309 12.79 -17.67 -15.32
N ILE A 310 11.98 -16.65 -15.05
CA ILE A 310 10.65 -16.88 -14.53
C ILE A 310 9.86 -17.62 -15.62
N SER A 311 9.24 -18.75 -15.23
CA SER A 311 8.47 -19.54 -16.18
C SER A 311 7.24 -18.77 -16.63
N VAL A 312 6.79 -19.00 -17.86
CA VAL A 312 5.48 -18.51 -18.36
C VAL A 312 4.35 -18.82 -17.37
N GLY A 313 4.49 -19.89 -16.58
CA GLY A 313 3.57 -20.27 -15.51
C GLY A 313 3.43 -19.22 -14.40
N GLN A 314 4.51 -18.58 -13.95
CA GLN A 314 4.41 -17.56 -12.88
C GLN A 314 3.85 -16.23 -13.41
N ILE A 315 4.15 -15.86 -14.67
CA ILE A 315 3.50 -14.71 -15.32
C ILE A 315 2.00 -14.97 -15.44
N ARG A 316 1.62 -16.18 -15.84
CA ARG A 316 0.22 -16.61 -15.91
C ARG A 316 -0.46 -16.60 -14.55
N GLU A 317 0.18 -17.13 -13.50
CA GLU A 317 -0.37 -17.13 -12.14
C GLU A 317 -0.61 -15.71 -11.62
N ARG A 318 0.31 -14.77 -11.88
CA ARG A 318 0.15 -13.36 -11.50
C ARG A 318 -0.94 -12.66 -12.31
N LEU A 319 -1.04 -12.93 -13.61
CA LEU A 319 -2.13 -12.43 -14.44
C LEU A 319 -3.47 -13.05 -14.02
N ASP A 320 -3.53 -14.33 -13.68
CA ASP A 320 -4.74 -15.00 -13.20
C ASP A 320 -5.17 -14.41 -11.85
N LEU A 321 -4.23 -14.11 -10.94
CA LEU A 321 -4.50 -13.39 -9.68
C LEU A 321 -5.02 -11.97 -9.92
N LEU A 322 -4.36 -11.19 -10.79
CA LEU A 322 -4.80 -9.84 -11.16
C LEU A 322 -6.16 -9.85 -11.83
N MET A 323 -6.42 -10.82 -12.71
CA MET A 323 -7.71 -10.99 -13.37
C MET A 323 -8.79 -11.39 -12.35
N LEU A 324 -8.52 -12.34 -11.44
CA LEU A 324 -9.47 -12.72 -10.38
C LEU A 324 -9.80 -11.53 -9.46
N MET A 325 -8.79 -10.76 -9.06
CA MET A 325 -8.96 -9.60 -8.18
C MET A 325 -9.66 -8.44 -8.92
N GLY A 326 -9.35 -8.25 -10.21
CA GLY A 326 -10.05 -7.33 -11.10
C GLY A 326 -11.51 -7.68 -11.32
N THR A 327 -11.86 -8.97 -11.49
CA THR A 327 -13.28 -9.38 -11.56
C THR A 327 -14.00 -9.18 -10.24
N VAL A 328 -13.37 -9.39 -9.09
CA VAL A 328 -14.00 -9.12 -7.79
C VAL A 328 -14.24 -7.61 -7.59
N HIS A 329 -13.32 -6.74 -8.01
CA HIS A 329 -13.55 -5.29 -8.02
C HIS A 329 -14.67 -4.87 -8.99
N LEU A 330 -14.72 -5.44 -10.20
CA LEU A 330 -15.81 -5.21 -11.15
C LEU A 330 -17.16 -5.70 -10.59
N PHE A 331 -17.23 -6.89 -10.01
CA PHE A 331 -18.47 -7.42 -9.41
C PHE A 331 -18.88 -6.63 -8.16
N ALA A 332 -17.95 -6.08 -7.38
CA ALA A 332 -18.25 -5.21 -6.25
C ALA A 332 -18.78 -3.83 -6.70
N MET A 333 -18.24 -3.26 -7.79
CA MET A 333 -18.77 -2.04 -8.42
C MET A 333 -20.17 -2.27 -9.02
N PHE A 334 -20.36 -3.35 -9.78
CA PHE A 334 -21.66 -3.67 -10.39
C PHE A 334 -22.70 -4.11 -9.36
N GLY A 335 -22.30 -4.76 -8.27
CA GLY A 335 -23.17 -5.12 -7.15
C GLY A 335 -23.74 -3.90 -6.43
N ARG A 336 -22.99 -2.80 -6.32
CA ARG A 336 -23.48 -1.54 -5.72
C ARG A 336 -24.37 -0.74 -6.67
N LEU A 337 -24.17 -0.83 -7.98
CA LEU A 337 -25.07 -0.22 -8.99
C LEU A 337 -26.46 -0.89 -9.05
N ILE A 338 -26.57 -2.15 -8.61
CA ILE A 338 -27.87 -2.86 -8.56
C ILE A 338 -28.63 -2.55 -7.25
N GLN A 339 -27.96 -2.08 -6.18
CA GLN A 339 -28.60 -1.74 -4.90
C GLN A 339 -29.10 -0.28 -4.79
N CYS A 340 -28.82 0.60 -5.76
CA CYS A 340 -29.40 1.95 -5.83
C CYS A 340 -30.60 2.04 -6.79
N ARG A 341 -31.23 0.91 -7.12
CA ARG A 341 -32.40 0.88 -7.99
C ARG A 341 -33.48 -0.04 -7.42
N ASP A 342 -33.93 0.30 -6.21
CA ASP A 342 -35.27 -0.02 -5.70
C ASP A 342 -35.76 1.15 -4.83
#